data_AF-A0A7X9WW32-F1
#
_entry.id   AF-A0A7X9WW32-F1
#
_cell.length_a   1.000
_cell.length_b   1.000
_cell.length_c   1.000
_cell.angle_alpha   90.00
_cell.angle_beta   90.00
_cell.angle_gamma   90.00
#
_symmetry.space_group_name_H-M   'P 1'
#
loop_
_entity.id
_entity.type
_entity.pdbx_description
1 polymer ?
#
loop_
_entity_poly.entity_id
_entity_poly.type
_entity_poly.pdbx_seq_one_letter_code
_entity_poly.pdbx_strand_id
1 'polypeptide(L)' 'MDADRVTLDNEAAILYWTYRFDVSPEELAEAVDVVGDSVDAVAAYLNTGR' A
#
# COMPACT_ATOMS: atom_id res chain seq x y z
N MET A 1 -12.43 -0.34 -10.09
CA MET A 1 -12.49 -0.23 -8.62
C MET A 1 -11.47 0.81 -8.27
N ASP A 2 -11.91 2.05 -8.13
CA ASP A 2 -11.10 3.15 -7.63
C ASP A 2 -11.19 3.04 -6.11
N ALA A 3 -10.29 2.25 -5.54
CA ALA A 3 -10.20 2.15 -4.09
C ALA A 3 -9.36 3.34 -3.62
N ASP A 4 -9.97 4.23 -2.84
CA ASP A 4 -9.25 5.35 -2.18
C ASP A 4 -8.43 4.86 -0.97
N ARG A 5 -8.58 3.58 -0.61
CA ARG A 5 -7.99 2.95 0.57
C ARG A 5 -7.26 1.65 0.27
N VAL A 6 -6.07 1.50 0.84
CA VAL A 6 -5.27 0.28 0.85
C VAL A 6 -5.83 -0.68 1.89
N THR A 7 -6.21 -1.88 1.46
CA THR A 7 -6.81 -2.90 2.31
C THR A 7 -5.90 -4.11 2.39
N LEU A 8 -5.64 -4.60 3.60
CA LEU A 8 -4.79 -5.77 3.85
C LEU A 8 -5.60 -6.97 4.41
N ASP A 9 -6.93 -6.92 4.29
CA ASP A 9 -7.85 -7.90 4.88
C ASP A 9 -7.81 -9.29 4.23
N ASN A 10 -7.24 -9.40 3.02
CA ASN A 10 -7.10 -10.67 2.32
C ASN A 10 -5.90 -10.67 1.38
N GLU A 11 -5.42 -11.87 1.06
CA GLU A 11 -4.25 -12.08 0.21
C GLU A 11 -4.40 -11.44 -1.19
N ALA A 12 -5.59 -11.48 -1.79
CA ALA A 12 -5.80 -10.89 -3.12
C ALA A 12 -5.66 -9.36 -3.10
N ALA A 13 -6.11 -8.70 -2.03
CA ALA A 13 -5.93 -7.27 -1.84
C ALA A 13 -4.46 -6.92 -1.61
N ILE A 14 -3.77 -7.70 -0.78
CA ILE A 14 -2.32 -7.55 -0.56
C ILE A 14 -1.58 -7.67 -1.89
N LEU A 15 -1.81 -8.73 -2.66
CA LEU A 15 -1.19 -8.95 -3.97
C LEU A 15 -1.50 -7.84 -4.98
N TYR A 16 -2.74 -7.32 -4.97
CA TYR A 16 -3.11 -6.20 -5.83
C TYR A 16 -2.29 -4.94 -5.50
N TRP A 17 -2.19 -4.59 -4.21
CA TRP A 17 -1.50 -3.37 -3.77
C TRP A 17 0.01 -3.47 -3.89
N THR A 18 0.60 -4.62 -3.54
CA THR A 18 2.05 -4.85 -3.71
C THR A 18 2.45 -4.80 -5.18
N TYR A 19 1.65 -5.37 -6.07
CA TYR A 19 1.86 -5.26 -7.52
C TYR A 19 1.68 -3.81 -8.01
N ARG A 20 0.67 -3.09 -7.52
CA ARG A 20 0.40 -1.70 -7.91
C ARG A 20 1.51 -0.74 -7.49
N PHE A 21 2.02 -0.90 -6.28
CA PHE A 21 3.07 -0.04 -5.73
C PHE A 21 4.48 -0.55 -6.05
N ASP A 22 4.61 -1.77 -6.59
CA ASP A 22 5.88 -2.42 -6.89
C ASP A 22 6.78 -2.55 -5.65
N VAL A 23 6.19 -3.06 -4.56
CA VAL A 23 6.83 -3.23 -3.25
C VAL A 23 6.52 -4.60 -2.64
N SER A 24 7.26 -4.97 -1.61
CA SER A 24 6.99 -6.21 -0.86
C SER A 24 5.75 -6.07 0.04
N PRO A 25 5.07 -7.17 0.41
CA PRO A 25 3.96 -7.13 1.38
C PRO A 25 4.34 -6.49 2.72
N GLU A 26 5.59 -6.69 3.14
CA GLU A 26 6.15 -6.12 4.37
C GLU A 26 6.28 -4.59 4.28
N GLU A 27 6.81 -4.08 3.16
CA GLU A 27 6.93 -2.64 2.89
C GLU A 27 5.55 -1.97 2.76
N LEU A 28 4.60 -2.66 2.12
CA LEU A 28 3.22 -2.17 2.04
C LEU A 28 2.57 -2.08 3.42
N ALA A 29 2.74 -3.10 4.26
CA ALA A 29 2.19 -3.12 5.61
C ALA A 29 2.83 -2.03 6.49
N GLU A 30 4.15 -1.83 6.39
CA GLU A 30 4.85 -0.74 7.08
C GLU A 30 4.30 0.63 6.64
N ALA A 31 4.17 0.86 5.33
CA ALA A 31 3.64 2.13 4.83
C ALA A 31 2.23 2.41 5.39
N VAL A 32 1.34 1.41 5.36
CA VAL A 32 -0.01 1.55 5.92
C VAL A 32 0.01 1.80 7.44
N ASP A 33 0.94 1.20 8.18
CA ASP A 33 1.11 1.46 9.62
C ASP A 33 1.59 2.90 9.89
N VAL A 34 2.50 3.44 9.06
CA VAL A 34 3.09 4.77 9.24
C VAL A 34 2.14 5.89 8.82
N VAL A 35 1.48 5.76 7.66
CA VAL A 35 0.68 6.86 7.06
C VAL A 35 -0.82 6.57 6.98
N GLY A 36 -1.27 5.40 7.43
CA GLY A 36 -2.66 4.95 7.35
C GLY A 36 -3.02 4.33 5.99
N ASP A 37 -4.29 3.98 5.83
CA ASP A 37 -4.77 3.26 4.66
C ASP A 37 -5.04 4.15 3.43
N SER A 38 -4.76 5.44 3.45
CA SER A 38 -5.02 6.29 2.27
C SER A 38 -4.03 6.00 1.15
N VAL A 39 -4.53 5.74 -0.06
CA VAL A 39 -3.70 5.40 -1.22
C VAL A 39 -2.70 6.49 -1.57
N ASP A 40 -3.11 7.76 -1.55
CA ASP A 40 -2.21 8.89 -1.81
C ASP A 40 -1.10 9.00 -0.76
N ALA A 41 -1.44 8.78 0.51
CA ALA A 41 -0.47 8.84 1.60
C ALA A 41 0.55 7.70 1.46
N VAL A 42 0.08 6.47 1.25
CA VAL A 42 0.93 5.29 1.05
C VAL A 42 1.82 5.46 -0.19
N ALA A 43 1.26 5.95 -1.30
CA ALA A 43 2.03 6.25 -2.51
C ALA A 43 3.13 7.28 -2.27
N ALA A 44 2.83 8.36 -1.53
CA ALA A 44 3.80 9.40 -1.21
C ALA A 44 4.93 8.89 -0.29
N TYR A 45 4.59 8.08 0.72
CA TYR A 45 5.56 7.44 1.61
C TYR A 45 6.52 6.54 0.82
N LEU A 46 5.98 5.64 0.00
CA LEU A 46 6.76 4.69 -0.79
C LEU A 46 7.63 5.36 -1.88
N ASN A 47 7.20 6.51 -2.42
CA ASN A 47 8.01 7.29 -3.35
C ASN A 47 9.17 8.05 -2.68
N THR A 48 9.12 8.29 -1.37
CA THR A 48 10.13 9.10 -0.68
C THR A 48 11.45 8.34 -0.47
N GLY A 49 11.42 7.01 -0.49
CA GLY A 49 12.59 6.14 -0.35
C GLY A 49 13.24 5.66 -1.66
N ARG A 50 12.72 6.08 -2.82
CA ARG A 50 13.10 5.56 -4.14
C ARG A 50 13.83 6.58 -5.02
#